data_AF-A0A9Q9C846-F1
#
_entry.id   AF-A0A9Q9C846-F1
#
_cell.length_a   1.000
_cell.length_b   1.000
_cell.length_c   1.000
_cell.angle_alpha   90.00
_cell.angle_beta   90.00
_cell.angle_gamma   90.00
#
_symmetry.space_group_name_H-M   'P 1'
#
loop_
_entity.id
_entity.type
_entity.pdbx_description
1 polymer ?
#
loop_
_entity_poly.entity_id
_entity_poly.type
_entity_poly.pdbx_seq_one_letter_code
_entity_poly.pdbx_strand_id
1 'polypeptide(L)'
;MKETRGEKRRKDKSDRATVDKVLDKKTLKVLEKLEDRGKLSNLEGSLCTGKESNVYLAEASTALCSKFIKNKYVEAEEADNLEQMIPVVVKIFKTSIMSFRDRERYIRSEKRFQRFCTSNSRKLIKVWAEKEVRNLKRLNNAGIPSPEPIYLKNNILIMSRVGNHEVVAPKLRDAIIEDIMGCYLQCVEVIRSMYKRAGLVHADLSEFNLLYFEGVVYVIDVGQSVEIDHDNAQSFLIMDINNINNFFSKKGVEVIRGNDLFEEITGNVIPPYLKDMDIVKDVFIPSRVSEVGNLEDLAAFSVEKKDYGKTEMSLEYSDASEDEIENSDTRLEAMEIENTEDAKEEKKKRKKTVKEMNRIRRASRISKKEKKKIFKKYIGMKKKRR
;
A
#
# COMPACT_ATOMS: atom_id res chain seq x y z
N MET A 1 37.80 -9.19 -52.96
CA MET A 1 38.36 -8.98 -51.60
C MET A 1 37.25 -9.14 -50.58
N LYS A 2 37.49 -9.82 -49.45
CA LYS A 2 36.57 -9.89 -48.30
C LYS A 2 37.24 -9.17 -47.14
N GLU A 3 36.65 -8.09 -46.64
CA GLU A 3 36.92 -7.46 -45.34
C GLU A 3 35.96 -6.26 -45.17
N THR A 4 35.48 -5.86 -43.99
CA THR A 4 35.71 -6.34 -42.61
C THR A 4 34.37 -6.58 -41.89
N ARG A 5 34.36 -7.50 -40.91
CA ARG A 5 33.25 -7.63 -39.94
C ARG A 5 33.25 -6.42 -39.00
N GLY A 6 32.09 -5.77 -38.84
CA GLY A 6 31.95 -4.66 -37.90
C GLY A 6 32.37 -5.03 -36.47
N GLU A 7 33.26 -4.22 -35.89
CA GLU A 7 33.79 -4.45 -34.55
C GLU A 7 32.69 -4.43 -33.47
N LYS A 8 32.67 -5.46 -32.62
CA LYS A 8 31.81 -5.47 -31.44
C LYS A 8 32.33 -4.47 -30.41
N ARG A 9 31.80 -3.25 -30.43
CA ARG A 9 32.01 -2.21 -29.38
C ARG A 9 32.01 -2.84 -27.99
N ARG A 10 33.20 -2.87 -27.38
CA ARG A 10 33.45 -3.49 -26.07
C ARG A 10 32.92 -2.54 -25.00
N LYS A 11 31.86 -2.96 -24.29
CA LYS A 11 31.17 -2.12 -23.28
C LYS A 11 32.12 -1.78 -22.14
N ASP A 12 32.38 -0.50 -21.94
CA ASP A 12 33.37 -0.05 -20.96
C ASP A 12 32.74 0.17 -19.57
N LYS A 13 33.57 0.28 -18.52
CA LYS A 13 33.11 0.61 -17.16
C LYS A 13 32.60 2.05 -17.09
N SER A 14 33.17 2.95 -17.90
CA SER A 14 32.70 4.33 -18.12
C SER A 14 31.29 4.41 -18.73
N ASP A 15 30.78 3.35 -19.37
CA ASP A 15 29.39 3.31 -19.87
C ASP A 15 28.32 3.24 -18.76
N ARG A 16 28.76 3.13 -17.50
CA ARG A 16 27.91 3.05 -16.32
C ARG A 16 28.09 4.23 -15.37
N ALA A 17 29.01 5.15 -15.67
CA ALA A 17 29.14 6.40 -14.93
C ALA A 17 27.91 7.27 -15.21
N THR A 18 27.26 7.71 -14.13
CA THR A 18 26.02 8.49 -14.16
C THR A 18 26.40 9.96 -14.01
N VAL A 19 26.08 10.79 -15.00
CA VAL A 19 26.57 12.19 -15.11
C VAL A 19 25.97 13.05 -14.00
N ASP A 20 24.68 12.91 -13.80
CA ASP A 20 24.04 13.12 -12.50
C ASP A 20 23.98 11.76 -11.80
N LYS A 21 24.17 11.67 -10.47
CA LYS A 21 24.51 10.40 -9.74
C LYS A 21 23.51 9.23 -9.87
N VAL A 22 22.42 9.41 -10.61
CA VAL A 22 21.29 8.49 -10.79
C VAL A 22 20.99 8.13 -12.26
N LEU A 23 21.41 8.93 -13.25
CA LEU A 23 21.03 8.76 -14.66
C LEU A 23 22.01 7.86 -15.43
N ASP A 24 21.61 6.63 -15.78
CA ASP A 24 22.42 5.76 -16.63
C ASP A 24 22.36 6.16 -18.12
N LYS A 25 23.40 5.81 -18.91
CA LYS A 25 23.47 6.12 -20.36
C LYS A 25 22.30 5.56 -21.18
N LYS A 26 21.43 4.71 -20.61
CA LYS A 26 20.21 4.22 -21.27
C LYS A 26 19.00 5.09 -20.96
N THR A 27 18.91 5.60 -19.74
CA THR A 27 17.90 6.57 -19.30
C THR A 27 18.07 7.87 -20.08
N LEU A 28 19.31 8.40 -20.13
CA LEU A 28 19.65 9.60 -20.93
C LEU A 28 19.21 9.46 -22.39
N LYS A 29 19.58 8.35 -23.07
CA LYS A 29 19.16 8.02 -24.45
C LYS A 29 17.66 7.82 -24.68
N VAL A 30 16.83 7.82 -23.63
CA VAL A 30 15.37 7.85 -23.76
C VAL A 30 14.86 9.27 -23.59
N LEU A 31 15.46 10.07 -22.69
CA LEU A 31 15.14 11.50 -22.50
C LEU A 31 15.56 12.32 -23.73
N GLU A 32 16.81 12.19 -24.18
CA GLU A 32 17.35 12.78 -25.43
C GLU A 32 16.38 12.55 -26.60
N LYS A 33 15.86 11.33 -26.73
CA LYS A 33 14.93 10.96 -27.82
C LYS A 33 13.50 11.49 -27.69
N LEU A 34 13.12 12.01 -26.52
CA LEU A 34 11.85 12.72 -26.34
C LEU A 34 12.04 14.21 -26.59
N GLU A 35 13.19 14.76 -26.20
CA GLU A 35 13.63 16.13 -26.49
C GLU A 35 13.84 16.35 -28.00
N ASP A 36 14.61 15.48 -28.67
CA ASP A 36 14.84 15.44 -30.13
C ASP A 36 13.54 15.44 -30.97
N ARG A 37 12.43 15.02 -30.35
CA ARG A 37 11.11 14.89 -30.99
C ARG A 37 10.15 16.03 -30.65
N GLY A 38 10.58 17.00 -29.85
CA GLY A 38 9.71 18.04 -29.30
C GLY A 38 8.55 17.45 -28.49
N LYS A 39 8.78 16.39 -27.70
CA LYS A 39 7.75 15.77 -26.84
C LYS A 39 8.04 15.89 -25.34
N LEU A 40 9.25 16.33 -24.99
CA LEU A 40 9.70 16.69 -23.65
C LEU A 40 10.56 17.95 -23.77
N SER A 41 10.37 18.93 -22.91
CA SER A 41 11.16 20.16 -22.81
C SER A 41 11.39 20.53 -21.35
N ASN A 42 12.33 21.46 -21.11
CA ASN A 42 12.53 22.11 -19.81
C ASN A 42 12.68 21.11 -18.64
N LEU A 43 13.52 20.07 -18.80
CA LEU A 43 13.83 19.12 -17.74
C LEU A 43 14.69 19.80 -16.65
N GLU A 44 14.00 20.39 -15.68
CA GLU A 44 14.58 21.13 -14.56
C GLU A 44 15.21 20.20 -13.51
N GLY A 45 15.95 20.82 -12.58
CA GLY A 45 16.68 20.11 -11.52
C GLY A 45 15.83 19.16 -10.68
N SER A 46 16.48 18.19 -10.03
CA SER A 46 15.80 17.14 -9.28
C SER A 46 15.04 17.68 -8.06
N LEU A 47 13.73 17.91 -8.23
CA LEU A 47 12.74 18.24 -7.19
C LEU A 47 12.87 17.37 -5.93
N CYS A 48 13.08 16.06 -6.09
CA CYS A 48 13.25 15.15 -4.95
C CYS A 48 14.13 13.94 -5.29
N THR A 49 15.18 13.72 -4.51
CA THR A 49 16.02 12.51 -4.58
C THR A 49 15.64 11.51 -3.51
N GLY A 50 14.79 10.54 -3.85
CA GLY A 50 14.35 9.46 -2.94
C GLY A 50 15.33 8.30 -2.84
N LYS A 51 15.00 7.29 -2.01
CA LYS A 51 15.77 6.03 -1.93
C LYS A 51 15.70 5.23 -3.23
N GLU A 52 14.52 5.19 -3.86
CA GLU A 52 14.22 4.28 -4.99
C GLU A 52 14.10 4.98 -6.35
N SER A 53 13.88 6.30 -6.37
CA SER A 53 13.76 7.12 -7.59
C SER A 53 14.29 8.55 -7.36
N ASN A 54 14.62 9.24 -8.45
CA ASN A 54 14.67 10.71 -8.47
C ASN A 54 13.41 11.24 -9.18
N VAL A 55 13.03 12.46 -8.85
CA VAL A 55 11.88 13.17 -9.40
C VAL A 55 12.36 14.51 -9.93
N TYR A 56 11.99 14.84 -11.17
CA TYR A 56 12.35 16.06 -11.89
C TYR A 56 11.08 16.75 -12.38
N LEU A 57 11.11 18.07 -12.54
CA LEU A 57 10.08 18.83 -13.25
C LEU A 57 10.42 18.85 -14.74
N ALA A 58 9.40 18.86 -15.60
CA ALA A 58 9.55 19.05 -17.03
C ALA A 58 8.25 19.55 -17.65
N GLU A 59 8.29 19.88 -18.93
CA GLU A 59 7.11 20.03 -19.76
C GLU A 59 7.04 18.88 -20.76
N ALA A 60 5.84 18.39 -21.05
CA ALA A 60 5.63 17.35 -22.04
C ALA A 60 4.44 17.64 -22.95
N SER A 61 4.54 17.15 -24.18
CA SER A 61 3.51 17.29 -25.20
C SER A 61 2.23 16.54 -24.81
N THR A 62 1.06 17.15 -25.00
CA THR A 62 -0.25 16.48 -24.86
C THR A 62 -0.39 15.27 -25.79
N ALA A 63 0.29 15.26 -26.95
CA ALA A 63 0.35 14.13 -27.87
C ALA A 63 1.34 13.02 -27.43
N LEU A 64 2.03 13.16 -26.30
CA LEU A 64 2.93 12.11 -25.79
C LEU A 64 2.13 10.87 -25.37
N CYS A 65 2.48 9.72 -25.95
CA CYS A 65 1.84 8.44 -25.66
C CYS A 65 2.86 7.29 -25.56
N SER A 66 2.49 6.18 -24.93
CA SER A 66 3.34 4.99 -24.83
C SER A 66 2.56 3.71 -25.09
N LYS A 67 3.25 2.62 -25.46
CA LYS A 67 2.61 1.30 -25.63
C LYS A 67 1.91 0.77 -24.36
N PHE A 68 2.15 1.37 -23.20
CA PHE A 68 1.57 0.97 -21.92
C PHE A 68 0.51 1.96 -21.41
N ILE A 69 0.50 3.17 -21.95
CA ILE A 69 -0.37 4.28 -21.54
C ILE A 69 -0.87 4.97 -22.80
N LYS A 70 -2.15 4.75 -23.10
CA LYS A 70 -2.97 5.76 -23.77
C LYS A 70 -3.13 6.94 -22.81
N ASN A 71 -2.87 8.13 -23.34
CA ASN A 71 -2.90 9.38 -22.61
C ASN A 71 -4.28 10.03 -22.77
N LYS A 72 -4.89 10.55 -21.69
CA LYS A 72 -6.25 11.10 -21.74
C LYS A 72 -6.39 12.25 -22.75
N TYR A 73 -5.33 13.05 -22.91
CA TYR A 73 -5.29 14.16 -23.87
C TYR A 73 -5.33 13.71 -25.34
N VAL A 74 -5.11 12.41 -25.60
CA VAL A 74 -5.21 11.78 -26.93
C VAL A 74 -6.54 11.03 -27.09
N GLU A 75 -7.23 10.67 -26.00
CA GLU A 75 -8.54 10.00 -26.07
C GLU A 75 -9.70 11.00 -26.28
N ALA A 76 -9.46 12.30 -26.11
CA ALA A 76 -10.38 13.38 -26.47
C ALA A 76 -10.22 13.76 -27.96
N GLU A 77 -10.59 12.84 -28.87
CA GLU A 77 -10.42 12.98 -30.34
C GLU A 77 -11.41 13.96 -31.02
N GLU A 78 -12.31 14.62 -30.27
CA GLU A 78 -13.48 15.37 -30.82
C GLU A 78 -13.39 16.90 -30.74
N ALA A 79 -12.26 17.48 -30.31
CA ALA A 79 -12.03 18.93 -30.31
C ALA A 79 -10.64 19.27 -30.88
N ASP A 80 -10.50 20.48 -31.45
CA ASP A 80 -9.28 21.05 -32.04
C ASP A 80 -8.15 21.28 -31.02
N ASN A 81 -7.71 20.21 -30.36
CA ASN A 81 -6.62 20.20 -29.39
C ASN A 81 -5.29 20.33 -30.14
N LEU A 82 -4.93 21.59 -30.43
CA LEU A 82 -3.57 21.99 -30.77
C LEU A 82 -2.58 21.32 -29.81
N GLU A 83 -1.51 20.73 -30.35
CA GLU A 83 -0.49 20.09 -29.53
C GLU A 83 0.18 21.14 -28.62
N GLN A 84 0.06 20.95 -27.31
CA GLN A 84 0.54 21.89 -26.30
C GLN A 84 1.51 21.22 -25.34
N MET A 85 2.41 22.02 -24.76
CA MET A 85 3.27 21.60 -23.67
C MET A 85 2.55 21.82 -22.34
N ILE A 86 2.48 20.78 -21.51
CA ILE A 86 1.89 20.82 -20.17
C ILE A 86 2.95 20.52 -19.11
N PRO A 87 2.86 21.12 -17.90
CA PRO A 87 3.79 20.84 -16.82
C PRO A 87 3.59 19.43 -16.27
N VAL A 88 4.67 18.66 -16.18
CA VAL A 88 4.70 17.26 -15.78
C VAL A 88 5.80 16.98 -14.77
N VAL A 89 5.71 15.80 -14.16
CA VAL A 89 6.70 15.26 -13.24
C VAL A 89 7.32 14.01 -13.87
N VAL A 90 8.66 13.98 -13.95
CA VAL A 90 9.45 12.85 -14.48
C VAL A 90 10.06 12.07 -13.31
N LYS A 91 9.48 10.92 -12.97
CA LYS A 91 9.99 9.98 -11.97
C LYS A 91 10.91 8.94 -12.62
N ILE A 92 12.16 8.91 -12.21
CA ILE A 92 13.21 8.03 -12.74
C ILE A 92 13.66 7.05 -11.67
N PHE A 93 13.34 5.77 -11.83
CA PHE A 93 13.67 4.72 -10.87
C PHE A 93 15.15 4.33 -10.96
N LYS A 94 15.81 4.20 -9.80
CA LYS A 94 17.26 3.98 -9.67
C LYS A 94 17.65 2.56 -10.09
N THR A 95 18.35 2.43 -11.21
CA THR A 95 18.71 1.12 -11.81
C THR A 95 19.69 0.26 -10.99
N SER A 96 20.39 0.86 -10.02
CA SER A 96 21.66 0.35 -9.51
C SER A 96 21.77 0.26 -7.98
N ILE A 97 20.78 0.71 -7.20
CA ILE A 97 20.92 0.94 -5.76
C ILE A 97 19.73 0.34 -5.00
N MET A 98 19.74 -0.97 -4.73
CA MET A 98 18.71 -1.62 -3.90
C MET A 98 19.30 -2.72 -3.02
N SER A 99 19.20 -2.54 -1.70
CA SER A 99 19.30 -3.65 -0.75
C SER A 99 18.09 -4.57 -0.94
N PHE A 100 18.34 -5.85 -1.19
CA PHE A 100 17.34 -6.81 -1.67
C PHE A 100 16.25 -7.18 -0.64
N ARG A 101 16.44 -6.84 0.65
CA ARG A 101 15.74 -7.45 1.78
C ARG A 101 14.32 -6.92 2.02
N ASP A 102 14.11 -5.60 2.04
CA ASP A 102 12.80 -5.04 2.41
C ASP A 102 11.76 -5.09 1.29
N ARG A 103 12.21 -5.34 0.05
CA ARG A 103 11.38 -5.34 -1.17
C ARG A 103 10.51 -6.60 -1.27
N GLU A 104 10.95 -7.71 -0.69
CA GLU A 104 10.28 -9.01 -0.81
C GLU A 104 8.86 -8.97 -0.19
N ARG A 105 8.65 -8.20 0.89
CA ARG A 105 7.36 -8.10 1.61
C ARG A 105 6.20 -7.53 0.79
N TYR A 106 6.51 -6.82 -0.29
CA TYR A 106 5.56 -6.20 -1.22
C TYR A 106 5.39 -6.97 -2.54
N ILE A 107 6.18 -8.03 -2.74
CA ILE A 107 6.34 -8.76 -4.01
C ILE A 107 5.89 -10.21 -3.87
N ARG A 108 6.23 -10.85 -2.74
CA ARG A 108 6.23 -12.31 -2.57
C ARG A 108 4.87 -12.97 -2.80
N SER A 109 3.78 -12.32 -2.39
CA SER A 109 2.42 -12.84 -2.53
C SER A 109 1.65 -12.17 -3.68
N GLU A 110 2.30 -11.28 -4.44
CA GLU A 110 1.68 -10.54 -5.53
C GLU A 110 1.68 -11.36 -6.84
N LYS A 111 0.49 -11.75 -7.32
CA LYS A 111 0.27 -12.56 -8.56
C LYS A 111 1.06 -12.02 -9.76
N ARG A 112 1.22 -10.69 -9.84
CA ARG A 112 1.93 -9.96 -10.92
C ARG A 112 3.45 -10.22 -10.93
N PHE A 113 4.06 -10.66 -9.83
CA PHE A 113 5.50 -10.92 -9.70
C PHE A 113 5.89 -12.39 -9.67
N GLN A 114 4.95 -13.31 -9.42
CA GLN A 114 5.19 -14.77 -9.29
C GLN A 114 5.89 -15.43 -10.50
N ARG A 115 5.88 -14.79 -11.69
CA ARG A 115 6.51 -15.30 -12.92
C ARG A 115 7.89 -14.69 -13.24
N PHE A 116 8.44 -13.81 -12.41
CA PHE A 116 9.64 -13.03 -12.75
C PHE A 116 10.87 -13.42 -11.91
N CYS A 117 11.97 -13.74 -12.61
CA CYS A 117 13.27 -13.94 -11.98
C CYS A 117 13.78 -12.64 -11.34
N THR A 118 13.88 -12.62 -10.01
CA THR A 118 14.31 -11.48 -9.19
C THR A 118 15.77 -11.07 -9.44
N SER A 119 16.58 -11.93 -10.07
CA SER A 119 18.03 -11.78 -10.27
C SER A 119 18.45 -10.62 -11.18
N ASN A 120 17.55 -10.02 -11.96
CA ASN A 120 17.88 -8.91 -12.88
C ASN A 120 17.20 -7.61 -12.45
N SER A 121 17.97 -6.74 -11.76
CA SER A 121 17.48 -5.47 -11.20
C SER A 121 16.74 -4.61 -12.23
N ARG A 122 17.22 -4.52 -13.47
CA ARG A 122 16.59 -3.70 -14.51
C ARG A 122 15.24 -4.25 -14.98
N LYS A 123 15.09 -5.59 -15.05
CA LYS A 123 13.79 -6.21 -15.33
C LYS A 123 12.83 -5.98 -14.18
N LEU A 124 13.29 -6.15 -12.95
CA LEU A 124 12.49 -5.90 -11.74
C LEU A 124 11.98 -4.45 -11.69
N ILE A 125 12.86 -3.48 -11.93
CA ILE A 125 12.52 -2.05 -11.90
C ILE A 125 11.52 -1.67 -12.99
N LYS A 126 11.58 -2.30 -14.17
CA LYS A 126 10.54 -2.14 -15.20
C LYS A 126 9.17 -2.61 -14.70
N VAL A 127 9.10 -3.78 -14.06
CA VAL A 127 7.84 -4.32 -13.50
C VAL A 127 7.34 -3.45 -12.33
N TRP A 128 8.24 -2.82 -11.57
CA TRP A 128 7.91 -1.84 -10.53
C TRP A 128 7.29 -0.57 -11.10
N ALA A 129 7.90 0.03 -12.13
CA ALA A 129 7.32 1.20 -12.79
C ALA A 129 5.97 0.88 -13.46
N GLU A 130 5.83 -0.32 -14.03
CA GLU A 130 4.55 -0.86 -14.52
C GLU A 130 3.53 -1.14 -13.40
N LYS A 131 3.97 -1.47 -12.17
CA LYS A 131 3.10 -1.61 -11.00
C LYS A 131 2.58 -0.25 -10.57
N GLU A 132 3.45 0.74 -10.40
CA GLU A 132 3.08 2.09 -9.98
C GLU A 132 2.07 2.72 -10.95
N VAL A 133 2.31 2.66 -12.27
CA VAL A 133 1.34 3.16 -13.27
C VAL A 133 -0.02 2.46 -13.16
N ARG A 134 -0.05 1.14 -12.94
CA ARG A 134 -1.33 0.42 -12.80
C ARG A 134 -2.04 0.75 -11.48
N ASN A 135 -1.29 1.04 -10.43
CA ASN A 135 -1.84 1.47 -9.16
C ASN A 135 -2.38 2.91 -9.25
N LEU A 136 -1.64 3.86 -9.86
CA LEU A 136 -2.12 5.22 -10.16
C LEU A 136 -3.41 5.18 -10.99
N LYS A 137 -3.44 4.44 -12.10
CA LYS A 137 -4.67 4.27 -12.91
C LYS A 137 -5.86 3.72 -12.11
N ARG A 138 -5.63 2.84 -11.13
CA ARG A 138 -6.70 2.37 -10.23
C ARG A 138 -7.18 3.46 -9.27
N LEU A 139 -6.31 4.35 -8.81
CA LEU A 139 -6.69 5.51 -8.01
C LEU A 139 -7.46 6.56 -8.83
N ASN A 140 -6.96 6.92 -10.01
CA ASN A 140 -7.64 7.86 -10.91
C ASN A 140 -9.05 7.35 -11.27
N ASN A 141 -9.16 6.07 -11.67
CA ASN A 141 -10.46 5.45 -11.99
C ASN A 141 -11.39 5.33 -10.76
N ALA A 142 -10.85 5.28 -9.55
CA ALA A 142 -11.61 5.29 -8.31
C ALA A 142 -11.95 6.71 -7.83
N GLY A 143 -11.62 7.77 -8.58
CA GLY A 143 -11.86 9.16 -8.19
C GLY A 143 -11.03 9.60 -6.97
N ILE A 144 -9.85 9.01 -6.77
CA ILE A 144 -8.92 9.35 -5.68
C ILE A 144 -7.87 10.33 -6.23
N PRO A 145 -7.74 11.56 -5.69
CA PRO A 145 -6.78 12.54 -6.18
C PRO A 145 -5.35 11.98 -6.14
N SER A 146 -4.73 11.87 -7.31
CA SER A 146 -3.40 11.28 -7.49
C SER A 146 -2.84 11.67 -8.87
N PRO A 147 -1.51 11.72 -9.06
CA PRO A 147 -0.91 12.07 -10.34
C PRO A 147 -1.35 11.11 -11.46
N GLU A 148 -1.80 11.66 -12.58
CA GLU A 148 -2.20 10.86 -13.72
C GLU A 148 -0.97 10.41 -14.52
N PRO A 149 -0.80 9.10 -14.79
CA PRO A 149 0.35 8.62 -15.53
C PRO A 149 0.17 8.85 -17.03
N ILE A 150 1.10 9.59 -17.65
CA ILE A 150 1.06 10.03 -19.06
C ILE A 150 1.92 9.13 -19.95
N TYR A 151 3.15 8.81 -19.53
CA TYR A 151 4.10 8.05 -20.35
C TYR A 151 4.98 7.13 -19.49
N LEU A 152 5.18 5.90 -19.95
CA LEU A 152 6.06 4.93 -19.29
C LEU A 152 7.04 4.32 -20.29
N LYS A 153 8.33 4.41 -19.99
CA LYS A 153 9.40 3.72 -20.73
C LYS A 153 10.51 3.23 -19.81
N ASN A 154 10.65 1.91 -19.73
CA ASN A 154 11.67 1.22 -18.93
C ASN A 154 11.57 1.58 -17.43
N ASN A 155 12.34 2.57 -16.99
CA ASN A 155 12.48 3.08 -15.63
C ASN A 155 12.20 4.60 -15.55
N ILE A 156 11.55 5.17 -16.57
CA ILE A 156 11.10 6.57 -16.63
C ILE A 156 9.57 6.54 -16.69
N LEU A 157 8.94 7.19 -15.71
CA LEU A 157 7.52 7.45 -15.63
C LEU A 157 7.31 8.98 -15.68
N ILE A 158 6.51 9.44 -16.63
CA ILE A 158 6.05 10.83 -16.71
C ILE A 158 4.58 10.84 -16.30
N MET A 159 4.22 11.74 -15.39
CA MET A 159 2.87 11.90 -14.86
C MET A 159 2.52 13.38 -14.69
N SER A 160 1.23 13.71 -14.52
CA SER A 160 0.80 15.09 -14.27
C SER A 160 1.49 15.68 -13.04
N ARG A 161 1.83 16.97 -13.09
CA ARG A 161 2.22 17.70 -11.87
C ARG A 161 1.00 17.87 -10.95
N VAL A 162 1.25 17.91 -9.64
CA VAL A 162 0.29 18.37 -8.63
C VAL A 162 0.78 19.73 -8.14
N GLY A 163 -0.09 20.74 -8.22
CA GLY A 163 0.27 22.16 -8.07
C GLY A 163 -0.19 22.98 -9.28
N ASN A 164 0.05 24.29 -9.24
CA ASN A 164 -0.26 25.22 -10.34
C ASN A 164 0.98 25.41 -11.24
N HIS A 165 0.97 26.39 -12.15
CA HIS A 165 2.08 26.63 -13.07
C HIS A 165 3.39 27.02 -12.37
N GLU A 166 3.33 27.75 -11.26
CA GLU A 166 4.49 28.32 -10.57
C GLU A 166 4.97 27.47 -9.39
N VAL A 167 4.05 26.82 -8.68
CA VAL A 167 4.29 26.17 -7.38
C VAL A 167 3.93 24.69 -7.43
N VAL A 168 4.87 23.84 -7.01
CA VAL A 168 4.63 22.41 -6.77
C VAL A 168 3.92 22.23 -5.43
N ALA A 169 2.92 21.34 -5.38
CA ALA A 169 2.23 21.02 -4.14
C ALA A 169 3.19 20.53 -3.04
N PRO A 170 3.17 21.15 -1.84
CA PRO A 170 3.96 20.68 -0.70
C PRO A 170 3.48 19.32 -0.20
N LYS A 171 4.37 18.61 0.49
CA LYS A 171 4.00 17.41 1.25
C LYS A 171 3.15 17.79 2.45
N LEU A 172 2.22 16.92 2.84
CA LEU A 172 1.31 17.15 3.96
C LEU A 172 2.05 17.48 5.28
N ARG A 173 3.25 16.93 5.46
CA ARG A 173 4.17 17.27 6.56
C ARG A 173 4.54 18.75 6.61
N ASP A 174 4.89 19.31 5.46
CA ASP A 174 5.52 20.61 5.30
C ASP A 174 4.49 21.68 4.84
N ALA A 175 3.24 21.26 4.58
CA ALA A 175 2.12 22.11 4.19
C ALA A 175 1.51 22.87 5.38
N ILE A 176 1.15 24.13 5.12
CA ILE A 176 0.27 24.92 5.99
C ILE A 176 -1.17 24.48 5.69
N ILE A 177 -1.91 24.11 6.74
CA ILE A 177 -3.27 23.56 6.64
C ILE A 177 -4.15 24.41 7.55
N GLU A 178 -5.13 25.10 6.97
CA GLU A 178 -6.11 25.92 7.71
C GLU A 178 -7.15 25.00 8.37
N ASP A 179 -7.84 24.18 7.59
CA ASP A 179 -8.77 23.16 8.08
C ASP A 179 -8.06 21.81 8.30
N ILE A 180 -7.46 21.65 9.47
CA ILE A 180 -6.75 20.42 9.86
C ILE A 180 -7.74 19.25 9.99
N MET A 181 -9.00 19.50 10.38
CA MET A 181 -10.00 18.45 10.59
C MET A 181 -10.57 17.94 9.26
N GLY A 182 -10.96 18.84 8.34
CA GLY A 182 -11.34 18.46 6.98
C GLY A 182 -10.21 17.76 6.24
N CYS A 183 -8.95 18.18 6.45
CA CYS A 183 -7.80 17.46 5.92
C CYS A 183 -7.66 16.04 6.50
N TYR A 184 -7.90 15.84 7.81
CA TYR A 184 -7.92 14.50 8.42
C TYR A 184 -9.02 13.62 7.81
N LEU A 185 -10.24 14.15 7.69
CA LEU A 185 -11.37 13.44 7.10
C LEU A 185 -11.12 13.08 5.63
N GLN A 186 -10.46 13.94 4.85
CA GLN A 186 -9.98 13.61 3.51
C GLN A 186 -8.96 12.47 3.50
N CYS A 187 -7.99 12.46 4.42
CA CYS A 187 -7.05 11.34 4.54
C CYS A 187 -7.75 10.02 4.89
N VAL A 188 -8.74 10.06 5.77
CA VAL A 188 -9.58 8.89 6.12
C VAL A 188 -10.37 8.41 4.90
N GLU A 189 -11.00 9.31 4.16
CA GLU A 189 -11.73 8.97 2.93
C GLU A 189 -10.80 8.41 1.84
N VAL A 190 -9.57 8.93 1.72
CA VAL A 190 -8.54 8.35 0.84
C VAL A 190 -8.27 6.89 1.19
N ILE A 191 -8.06 6.54 2.46
CA ILE A 191 -7.83 5.14 2.88
C ILE A 191 -9.07 4.28 2.58
N ARG A 192 -10.26 4.76 2.96
CA ARG A 192 -11.54 4.09 2.72
C ARG A 192 -11.77 3.79 1.23
N SER A 193 -11.53 4.79 0.39
CA SER A 193 -11.66 4.68 -1.07
C SER A 193 -10.58 3.84 -1.71
N MET A 194 -9.33 3.89 -1.25
CA MET A 194 -8.27 2.99 -1.71
C MET A 194 -8.67 1.53 -1.50
N TYR A 195 -9.20 1.20 -0.32
CA TYR A 195 -9.64 -0.15 0.00
C TYR A 195 -10.91 -0.55 -0.76
N LYS A 196 -12.01 0.20 -0.60
CA LYS A 196 -13.35 -0.15 -1.10
C LYS A 196 -13.52 0.05 -2.61
N ARG A 197 -12.99 1.14 -3.18
CA ARG A 197 -13.17 1.50 -4.60
C ARG A 197 -11.98 1.06 -5.46
N ALA A 198 -10.75 1.34 -5.05
CA ALA A 198 -9.56 0.99 -5.83
C ALA A 198 -9.10 -0.47 -5.61
N GLY A 199 -9.49 -1.14 -4.52
CA GLY A 199 -9.07 -2.51 -4.17
C GLY A 199 -7.59 -2.63 -3.79
N LEU A 200 -7.02 -1.59 -3.18
CA LEU A 200 -5.61 -1.44 -2.84
C LEU A 200 -5.41 -1.02 -1.37
N VAL A 201 -4.27 -1.40 -0.81
CA VAL A 201 -3.72 -0.85 0.45
C VAL A 201 -2.41 -0.16 0.14
N HIS A 202 -2.16 1.03 0.67
CA HIS A 202 -0.97 1.81 0.31
C HIS A 202 0.33 1.15 0.79
N ALA A 203 0.30 0.62 2.02
CA ALA A 203 1.37 -0.13 2.67
C ALA A 203 2.65 0.67 3.00
N ASP A 204 2.52 2.00 3.00
CA ASP A 204 3.53 2.99 3.42
C ASP A 204 2.90 4.41 3.51
N LEU A 205 1.60 4.52 3.82
CA LEU A 205 0.92 5.81 3.85
C LEU A 205 1.41 6.63 5.05
N SER A 206 1.72 7.90 4.81
CA SER A 206 2.24 8.85 5.80
C SER A 206 2.17 10.27 5.25
N GLU A 207 2.44 11.26 6.11
CA GLU A 207 2.54 12.68 5.78
C GLU A 207 3.63 13.01 4.74
N PHE A 208 4.52 12.06 4.44
CA PHE A 208 5.58 12.18 3.43
C PHE A 208 5.15 11.76 2.01
N ASN A 209 4.08 10.95 1.92
CA ASN A 209 3.55 10.33 0.70
C ASN A 209 2.15 10.90 0.33
N LEU A 210 1.74 11.96 1.02
CA LEU A 210 0.59 12.78 0.71
C LEU A 210 1.07 14.19 0.34
N LEU A 211 0.49 14.78 -0.70
CA LEU A 211 0.63 16.19 -1.04
C LEU A 211 -0.66 16.92 -0.66
N TYR A 212 -0.56 18.21 -0.34
CA TYR A 212 -1.71 19.06 -0.05
C TYR A 212 -1.66 20.32 -0.92
N PHE A 213 -2.74 20.59 -1.65
CA PHE A 213 -2.83 21.73 -2.56
C PHE A 213 -4.27 22.20 -2.70
N GLU A 214 -4.51 23.51 -2.57
CA GLU A 214 -5.84 24.14 -2.74
C GLU A 214 -6.97 23.42 -1.98
N GLY A 215 -6.70 23.00 -0.74
CA GLY A 215 -7.65 22.30 0.12
C GLY A 215 -7.79 20.78 -0.13
N VAL A 216 -7.09 20.22 -1.13
CA VAL A 216 -7.23 18.82 -1.56
C VAL A 216 -5.98 18.00 -1.21
N VAL A 217 -6.21 16.80 -0.67
CA VAL A 217 -5.17 15.78 -0.40
C VAL A 217 -4.94 14.88 -1.61
N TYR A 218 -3.70 14.81 -2.11
CA TYR A 218 -3.28 13.96 -3.23
C TYR A 218 -2.36 12.82 -2.77
N VAL A 219 -2.60 11.60 -3.27
CA VAL A 219 -1.80 10.40 -2.97
C VAL A 219 -0.66 10.24 -3.97
N ILE A 220 0.57 10.02 -3.49
CA ILE A 220 1.76 9.76 -4.30
C ILE A 220 2.54 8.52 -3.83
N ASP A 221 3.48 8.05 -4.66
CA ASP A 221 4.40 6.92 -4.39
C ASP A 221 3.73 5.54 -4.15
N VAL A 222 2.65 5.27 -4.91
CA VAL A 222 1.88 4.02 -4.86
C VAL A 222 2.58 2.79 -5.47
N GLY A 223 3.91 2.82 -5.58
CA GLY A 223 4.73 1.71 -6.07
C GLY A 223 4.76 0.51 -5.12
N GLN A 224 4.68 0.77 -3.80
CA GLN A 224 4.65 -0.29 -2.78
C GLN A 224 3.27 -0.95 -2.65
N SER A 225 2.21 -0.23 -3.00
CA SER A 225 0.82 -0.59 -2.69
C SER A 225 0.42 -1.98 -3.18
N VAL A 226 -0.29 -2.71 -2.33
CA VAL A 226 -0.67 -4.13 -2.52
C VAL A 226 -2.16 -4.27 -2.77
N GLU A 227 -2.56 -5.39 -3.37
CA GLU A 227 -3.98 -5.78 -3.49
C GLU A 227 -4.52 -6.23 -2.12
N ILE A 228 -5.82 -6.03 -1.87
CA ILE A 228 -6.48 -6.48 -0.62
C ILE A 228 -6.37 -7.99 -0.35
N ASP A 229 -6.17 -8.78 -1.42
CA ASP A 229 -5.94 -10.22 -1.43
C ASP A 229 -4.52 -10.63 -0.94
N HIS A 230 -3.64 -9.68 -0.63
CA HIS A 230 -2.25 -9.94 -0.24
C HIS A 230 -2.14 -10.39 1.22
N ASP A 231 -1.30 -11.39 1.52
CA ASP A 231 -1.15 -11.99 2.86
C ASP A 231 -0.93 -10.97 4.01
N ASN A 232 -0.33 -9.82 3.71
CA ASN A 232 -0.04 -8.72 4.65
C ASN A 232 -0.96 -7.49 4.46
N ALA A 233 -2.03 -7.56 3.67
CA ALA A 233 -2.85 -6.39 3.32
C ALA A 233 -3.46 -5.71 4.55
N GLN A 234 -4.02 -6.48 5.49
CA GLN A 234 -4.60 -5.93 6.72
C GLN A 234 -3.55 -5.29 7.63
N SER A 235 -2.39 -5.94 7.86
CA SER A 235 -1.33 -5.38 8.71
C SER A 235 -0.69 -4.12 8.12
N PHE A 236 -0.68 -3.99 6.79
CA PHE A 236 -0.35 -2.75 6.10
C PHE A 236 -1.44 -1.67 6.26
N LEU A 237 -2.72 -2.02 6.16
CA LEU A 237 -3.83 -1.08 6.34
C LEU A 237 -3.85 -0.50 7.76
N ILE A 238 -3.66 -1.36 8.77
CA ILE A 238 -3.50 -0.97 10.18
C ILE A 238 -2.35 0.03 10.35
N MET A 239 -1.21 -0.21 9.68
CA MET A 239 -0.07 0.69 9.71
C MET A 239 -0.38 2.04 9.04
N ASP A 240 -1.03 2.03 7.88
CA ASP A 240 -1.45 3.23 7.15
C ASP A 240 -2.41 4.08 8.00
N ILE A 241 -3.43 3.47 8.63
CA ILE A 241 -4.37 4.12 9.55
C ILE A 241 -3.64 4.73 10.75
N ASN A 242 -2.80 3.95 11.42
CA ASN A 242 -2.07 4.41 12.60
C ASN A 242 -1.09 5.54 12.27
N ASN A 243 -0.44 5.53 11.11
CA ASN A 243 0.46 6.62 10.69
C ASN A 243 -0.32 7.94 10.55
N ILE A 244 -1.47 7.93 9.87
CA ILE A 244 -2.33 9.11 9.69
C ILE A 244 -2.88 9.60 11.04
N ASN A 245 -3.43 8.70 11.86
CA ASN A 245 -3.93 9.06 13.19
C ASN A 245 -2.82 9.68 14.08
N ASN A 246 -1.61 9.11 14.07
CA ASN A 246 -0.46 9.64 14.82
C ASN A 246 0.00 11.02 14.32
N PHE A 247 -0.15 11.34 13.02
CA PHE A 247 0.19 12.65 12.48
C PHE A 247 -0.83 13.72 12.91
N PHE A 248 -2.12 13.42 12.79
CA PHE A 248 -3.19 14.38 13.11
C PHE A 248 -3.42 14.55 14.61
N SER A 249 -3.28 13.50 15.42
CA SER A 249 -3.32 13.59 16.89
C SER A 249 -2.24 14.53 17.43
N LYS A 250 -1.02 14.51 16.86
CA LYS A 250 0.06 15.48 17.20
C LYS A 250 -0.25 16.92 16.79
N LYS A 251 -1.19 17.15 15.88
CA LYS A 251 -1.69 18.47 15.51
C LYS A 251 -2.94 18.88 16.32
N GLY A 252 -3.32 18.11 17.35
CA GLY A 252 -4.45 18.42 18.23
C GLY A 252 -5.83 18.00 17.70
N VAL A 253 -5.89 17.16 16.66
CA VAL A 253 -7.15 16.63 16.12
C VAL A 253 -7.61 15.43 16.95
N GLU A 254 -8.90 15.39 17.29
CA GLU A 254 -9.55 14.18 17.81
C GLU A 254 -9.70 13.16 16.68
N VAL A 255 -8.90 12.09 16.74
CA VAL A 255 -8.85 11.06 15.69
C VAL A 255 -9.78 9.89 15.98
N ILE A 256 -10.40 9.35 14.93
CA ILE A 256 -11.19 8.11 15.00
C ILE A 256 -10.26 6.99 15.46
N ARG A 257 -10.71 6.15 16.41
CA ARG A 257 -9.94 5.00 16.89
C ARG A 257 -9.55 4.11 15.70
N GLY A 258 -8.29 3.68 15.65
CA GLY A 258 -7.77 2.90 14.53
C GLY A 258 -8.51 1.58 14.31
N ASN A 259 -9.04 1.01 15.40
CA ASN A 259 -9.87 -0.20 15.41
C ASN A 259 -11.21 0.05 14.71
N ASP A 260 -11.99 1.02 15.18
CA ASP A 260 -13.31 1.37 14.62
C ASP A 260 -13.20 1.71 13.13
N LEU A 261 -12.16 2.46 12.73
CA LEU A 261 -11.91 2.78 11.32
C LEU A 261 -11.51 1.54 10.50
N PHE A 262 -10.78 0.58 11.08
CA PHE A 262 -10.44 -0.68 10.40
C PHE A 262 -11.68 -1.57 10.20
N GLU A 263 -12.58 -1.67 11.19
CA GLU A 263 -13.86 -2.37 11.04
C GLU A 263 -14.72 -1.70 9.95
N GLU A 264 -14.86 -0.38 10.00
CA GLU A 264 -15.66 0.39 9.06
C GLU A 264 -15.14 0.28 7.61
N ILE A 265 -13.82 0.29 7.43
CA ILE A 265 -13.20 0.13 6.10
C ILE A 265 -13.34 -1.30 5.57
N THR A 266 -13.04 -2.31 6.40
CA THR A 266 -12.84 -3.68 5.91
C THR A 266 -14.06 -4.59 6.07
N GLY A 267 -15.02 -4.22 6.92
CA GLY A 267 -16.15 -5.06 7.30
C GLY A 267 -15.78 -6.29 8.13
N ASN A 268 -14.52 -6.42 8.57
CA ASN A 268 -14.12 -7.51 9.48
C ASN A 268 -14.29 -7.03 10.92
N VAL A 269 -15.09 -7.73 11.72
CA VAL A 269 -15.16 -7.51 13.16
C VAL A 269 -13.85 -7.92 13.83
N ILE A 270 -13.29 -7.01 14.61
CA ILE A 270 -12.14 -7.26 15.48
C ILE A 270 -12.62 -8.15 16.64
N PRO A 271 -11.91 -9.25 16.97
CA PRO A 271 -12.27 -10.06 18.12
C PRO A 271 -12.40 -9.21 19.40
N PRO A 272 -13.45 -9.36 20.23
CA PRO A 272 -13.73 -8.44 21.34
C PRO A 272 -12.55 -8.21 22.30
N TYR A 273 -11.70 -9.23 22.50
CA TYR A 273 -10.50 -9.16 23.33
C TYR A 273 -9.38 -8.24 22.78
N LEU A 274 -9.51 -7.73 21.55
CA LEU A 274 -8.63 -6.73 20.92
C LEU A 274 -9.30 -5.36 20.77
N LYS A 275 -10.61 -5.22 21.08
CA LYS A 275 -11.37 -3.99 20.79
C LYS A 275 -10.80 -2.76 21.48
N ASP A 276 -10.34 -2.91 22.72
CA ASP A 276 -9.71 -1.85 23.52
C ASP A 276 -8.17 -1.81 23.45
N MET A 277 -7.55 -2.57 22.53
CA MET A 277 -6.10 -2.52 22.30
C MET A 277 -5.80 -1.88 20.95
N ASP A 278 -4.85 -0.94 20.91
CA ASP A 278 -4.30 -0.43 19.65
C ASP A 278 -3.78 -1.60 18.81
N ILE A 279 -4.45 -1.88 17.68
CA ILE A 279 -4.01 -2.93 16.79
C ILE A 279 -2.68 -2.51 16.16
N VAL A 280 -1.64 -3.28 16.48
CA VAL A 280 -0.31 -3.13 15.90
C VAL A 280 -0.13 -4.07 14.71
N LYS A 281 0.81 -3.74 13.82
CA LYS A 281 1.18 -4.54 12.63
C LYS A 281 1.44 -6.04 12.83
N ASP A 282 1.72 -6.46 14.07
CA ASP A 282 2.03 -7.85 14.45
C ASP A 282 0.75 -8.65 14.81
N VAL A 283 -0.43 -8.00 14.83
CA VAL A 283 -1.74 -8.64 15.07
C VAL A 283 -2.19 -9.39 13.82
N PHE A 284 -2.69 -10.61 14.02
CA PHE A 284 -3.28 -11.43 12.98
C PHE A 284 -4.81 -11.38 13.09
N ILE A 285 -5.45 -10.79 12.10
CA ILE A 285 -6.91 -10.79 11.95
C ILE A 285 -7.24 -11.83 10.88
N PRO A 286 -8.01 -12.88 11.16
CA PRO A 286 -8.43 -13.83 10.13
C PRO A 286 -9.44 -13.16 9.19
N SER A 287 -9.18 -13.17 7.88
CA SER A 287 -10.15 -12.67 6.88
C SER A 287 -11.13 -13.74 6.40
N ARG A 288 -10.81 -15.01 6.66
CA ARG A 288 -11.60 -16.18 6.26
C ARG A 288 -11.60 -17.22 7.37
N VAL A 289 -12.71 -17.95 7.52
CA VAL A 289 -12.82 -19.11 8.43
C VAL A 289 -11.73 -20.17 8.19
N SER A 290 -11.17 -20.27 6.97
CA SER A 290 -10.05 -21.16 6.66
C SER A 290 -8.69 -20.74 7.27
N GLU A 291 -8.55 -19.47 7.63
CA GLU A 291 -7.33 -18.87 8.21
C GLU A 291 -7.34 -18.96 9.74
N VAL A 292 -8.52 -19.09 10.33
CA VAL A 292 -8.74 -19.32 11.77
C VAL A 292 -7.97 -20.55 12.25
N GLY A 293 -7.15 -20.33 13.29
CA GLY A 293 -6.31 -21.36 13.90
C GLY A 293 -6.87 -21.97 15.18
N ASN A 294 -7.71 -21.20 15.91
CA ASN A 294 -8.12 -21.47 17.29
C ASN A 294 -9.66 -21.45 17.38
N LEU A 295 -10.23 -22.12 18.40
CA LEU A 295 -11.69 -22.11 18.62
C LEU A 295 -12.21 -20.73 19.05
N GLU A 296 -11.45 -19.99 19.86
CA GLU A 296 -11.79 -18.64 20.35
C GLU A 296 -11.99 -17.66 19.19
N ASP A 297 -11.09 -17.69 18.19
CA ASP A 297 -11.17 -16.84 16.99
C ASP A 297 -12.31 -17.28 16.04
N LEU A 298 -12.84 -18.51 16.19
CA LEU A 298 -14.02 -18.97 15.48
C LEU A 298 -15.31 -18.35 16.06
N ALA A 299 -15.30 -18.02 17.36
CA ALA A 299 -16.45 -17.40 18.02
C ALA A 299 -16.75 -16.01 17.44
N ALA A 300 -15.74 -15.25 17.01
CA ALA A 300 -15.93 -13.96 16.33
C ALA A 300 -16.83 -14.09 15.09
N PHE A 301 -16.59 -15.09 14.23
CA PHE A 301 -17.44 -15.42 13.08
C PHE A 301 -18.80 -16.05 13.44
N SER A 302 -19.00 -16.42 14.69
CA SER A 302 -20.23 -17.07 15.18
C SER A 302 -21.22 -16.07 15.78
N VAL A 303 -20.73 -14.91 16.25
CA VAL A 303 -21.55 -13.85 16.87
C VAL A 303 -22.37 -13.07 15.84
N GLU A 304 -21.85 -12.86 14.62
CA GLU A 304 -22.48 -12.02 13.58
C GLU A 304 -23.85 -12.51 13.04
N LYS A 305 -24.29 -13.73 13.39
CA LYS A 305 -25.52 -14.32 12.83
C LYS A 305 -26.84 -13.96 13.53
N LYS A 306 -26.83 -13.08 14.54
CA LYS A 306 -28.07 -12.73 15.27
C LYS A 306 -28.85 -11.53 14.69
N ASP A 307 -28.19 -10.57 14.02
CA ASP A 307 -28.82 -9.29 13.65
C ASP A 307 -29.14 -9.08 12.14
N TYR A 308 -29.01 -10.12 11.31
CA TYR A 308 -29.62 -10.13 9.97
C TYR A 308 -30.53 -11.37 9.80
N GLY A 309 -31.77 -11.12 9.39
CA GLY A 309 -32.90 -12.00 9.66
C GLY A 309 -32.88 -13.40 9.03
N LYS A 310 -33.35 -14.37 9.83
CA LYS A 310 -33.98 -15.65 9.46
C LYS A 310 -33.49 -16.33 8.17
N THR A 311 -32.66 -17.36 8.32
CA THR A 311 -33.01 -18.69 7.81
C THR A 311 -32.50 -19.75 8.79
N GLU A 312 -33.39 -20.67 9.16
CA GLU A 312 -33.20 -21.66 10.22
C GLU A 312 -32.08 -22.68 9.89
N MET A 313 -31.41 -23.19 10.93
CA MET A 313 -31.63 -24.58 11.36
C MET A 313 -30.99 -24.81 12.73
N SER A 314 -31.81 -25.24 13.68
CA SER A 314 -31.47 -25.55 15.08
C SER A 314 -30.54 -26.76 15.23
N LEU A 315 -29.80 -26.80 16.35
CA LEU A 315 -29.58 -28.01 17.15
C LEU A 315 -28.99 -27.64 18.52
N GLU A 316 -29.81 -27.81 19.56
CA GLU A 316 -29.42 -27.72 20.98
C GLU A 316 -28.98 -29.09 21.53
N TYR A 317 -28.72 -29.10 22.85
CA TYR A 317 -28.32 -30.16 23.80
C TYR A 317 -26.82 -30.15 24.14
N SER A 318 -26.40 -29.55 25.28
CA SER A 318 -26.56 -29.98 26.70
C SER A 318 -25.35 -30.80 27.16
N ASP A 319 -24.89 -30.81 28.41
CA ASP A 319 -25.05 -29.91 29.58
C ASP A 319 -24.02 -30.41 30.62
N ALA A 320 -23.50 -29.54 31.48
CA ALA A 320 -22.71 -29.86 32.70
C ALA A 320 -22.24 -28.56 33.39
N SER A 321 -22.95 -28.15 34.44
CA SER A 321 -22.41 -27.43 35.60
C SER A 321 -21.31 -28.31 36.29
N GLU A 322 -20.38 -27.87 37.12
CA GLU A 322 -20.38 -27.01 38.33
C GLU A 322 -18.95 -26.38 38.49
N ASP A 323 -18.64 -25.29 39.22
CA ASP A 323 -19.46 -24.31 39.96
C ASP A 323 -18.69 -22.98 40.27
N GLU A 324 -19.25 -22.20 41.20
CA GLU A 324 -18.96 -20.87 41.82
C GLU A 324 -17.49 -20.63 42.35
N ILE A 325 -17.01 -19.42 42.69
CA ILE A 325 -17.56 -18.36 43.57
C ILE A 325 -17.02 -16.93 43.20
N GLU A 326 -17.95 -15.97 43.08
CA GLU A 326 -17.98 -14.53 43.48
C GLU A 326 -16.72 -13.61 43.50
N ASN A 327 -16.77 -12.44 42.83
CA ASN A 327 -17.05 -11.06 43.33
C ASN A 327 -15.93 -10.40 44.17
N SER A 328 -15.67 -9.08 44.13
CA SER A 328 -16.20 -7.94 43.33
C SER A 328 -15.24 -6.73 43.45
N ASP A 329 -15.42 -5.75 42.55
CA ASP A 329 -15.11 -4.32 42.71
C ASP A 329 -13.99 -3.84 43.66
N THR A 330 -12.95 -3.23 43.07
CA THR A 330 -12.66 -1.81 43.34
C THR A 330 -12.26 -1.11 42.05
N ARG A 331 -13.19 -0.30 41.54
CA ARG A 331 -13.00 0.61 40.40
C ARG A 331 -12.53 1.97 40.96
N LEU A 332 -11.77 2.72 40.16
CA LEU A 332 -11.47 4.16 40.33
C LEU A 332 -10.52 4.54 41.47
N GLU A 333 -9.25 4.72 41.13
CA GLU A 333 -8.52 5.96 41.45
C GLU A 333 -7.45 6.21 40.36
N ALA A 334 -7.24 7.49 40.00
CA ALA A 334 -6.37 8.07 38.96
C ALA A 334 -5.34 7.13 38.27
N MET A 335 -5.27 6.97 36.94
CA MET A 335 -5.22 8.02 35.91
C MET A 335 -4.42 9.27 36.32
N GLU A 336 -3.13 9.09 36.59
CA GLU A 336 -2.12 10.14 36.34
C GLU A 336 -0.73 9.53 36.08
N ILE A 337 0.12 10.29 35.37
CA ILE A 337 1.53 10.00 35.02
C ILE A 337 1.75 9.04 33.82
N GLU A 338 1.90 9.64 32.63
CA GLU A 338 2.67 9.06 31.53
C GLU A 338 4.19 9.03 31.84
N ASN A 339 4.93 8.17 31.13
CA ASN A 339 6.41 8.16 31.02
C ASN A 339 7.26 7.65 32.21
N THR A 340 6.92 6.51 32.80
CA THR A 340 7.87 5.72 33.61
C THR A 340 8.58 4.61 32.80
N GLU A 341 9.73 4.14 33.28
CA GLU A 341 10.45 3.01 32.64
C GLU A 341 9.65 1.69 32.73
N ASP A 342 8.78 1.57 33.74
CA ASP A 342 7.89 0.43 33.96
C ASP A 342 6.98 0.16 32.76
N ALA A 343 6.43 1.19 32.12
CA ALA A 343 5.59 1.04 30.93
C ALA A 343 6.36 0.44 29.73
N LYS A 344 7.68 0.66 29.65
CA LYS A 344 8.55 0.02 28.65
C LYS A 344 8.85 -1.42 29.04
N GLU A 345 9.07 -1.70 30.33
CA GLU A 345 9.31 -3.06 30.80
C GLU A 345 8.05 -3.94 30.73
N GLU A 346 6.87 -3.39 31.01
CA GLU A 346 5.58 -4.06 30.87
C GLU A 346 5.30 -4.38 29.40
N LYS A 347 5.49 -3.43 28.47
CA LYS A 347 5.44 -3.71 27.02
C LYS A 347 6.42 -4.81 26.61
N LYS A 348 7.58 -4.92 27.26
CA LYS A 348 8.60 -5.97 27.01
C LYS A 348 8.18 -7.34 27.59
N LYS A 349 7.57 -7.36 28.78
CA LYS A 349 6.96 -8.54 29.43
C LYS A 349 5.76 -9.06 28.61
N ARG A 350 4.83 -8.18 28.22
CA ARG A 350 3.66 -8.46 27.37
C ARG A 350 4.05 -8.98 25.98
N LYS A 351 5.14 -8.45 25.38
CA LYS A 351 5.72 -8.99 24.14
C LYS A 351 6.38 -10.37 24.31
N LYS A 352 6.81 -10.73 25.52
CA LYS A 352 7.32 -12.06 25.88
C LYS A 352 6.18 -13.07 26.05
N THR A 353 5.12 -12.73 26.79
CA THR A 353 3.96 -13.61 27.01
C THR A 353 3.24 -13.92 25.69
N VAL A 354 3.00 -12.91 24.84
CA VAL A 354 2.42 -13.10 23.50
C VAL A 354 3.29 -14.03 22.63
N LYS A 355 4.62 -13.98 22.75
CA LYS A 355 5.51 -14.91 22.02
C LYS A 355 5.40 -16.35 22.54
N GLU A 356 5.30 -16.57 23.84
CA GLU A 356 5.21 -17.91 24.41
C GLU A 356 3.83 -18.55 24.20
N MET A 357 2.74 -17.78 24.34
CA MET A 357 1.39 -18.25 23.95
C MET A 357 1.34 -18.62 22.46
N ASN A 358 1.97 -17.84 21.58
CA ASN A 358 2.10 -18.19 20.16
C ASN A 358 3.02 -19.40 19.90
N ARG A 359 3.92 -19.75 20.82
CA ARG A 359 4.76 -20.95 20.74
C ARG A 359 3.96 -22.19 21.14
N ILE A 360 3.20 -22.11 22.23
CA ILE A 360 2.30 -23.17 22.71
C ILE A 360 1.19 -23.42 21.67
N ARG A 361 0.53 -22.38 21.15
CA ARG A 361 -0.45 -22.47 20.04
C ARG A 361 0.13 -23.03 18.72
N ARG A 362 1.47 -23.05 18.54
CA ARG A 362 2.11 -23.73 17.40
C ARG A 362 2.34 -25.21 17.65
N ALA A 363 2.49 -25.64 18.90
CA ALA A 363 2.59 -27.06 19.28
C ALA A 363 1.23 -27.78 19.14
N SER A 364 0.12 -27.11 19.44
CA SER A 364 -1.25 -27.64 19.30
C SER A 364 -1.85 -27.57 17.89
N ARG A 365 -1.06 -27.23 16.86
CA ARG A 365 -1.56 -27.09 15.48
C ARG A 365 -1.91 -28.44 14.85
N ILE A 366 -3.20 -28.63 14.53
CA ILE A 366 -3.72 -29.70 13.65
C ILE A 366 -2.83 -29.85 12.40
N SER A 367 -2.47 -31.08 12.05
CA SER A 367 -1.46 -31.32 11.01
C SER A 367 -1.94 -30.83 9.63
N LYS A 368 -0.97 -30.48 8.76
CA LYS A 368 -1.26 -30.13 7.36
C LYS A 368 -1.95 -31.26 6.59
N LYS A 369 -1.80 -32.53 7.03
CA LYS A 369 -2.51 -33.69 6.46
C LYS A 369 -4.00 -33.67 6.86
N GLU A 370 -4.32 -33.44 8.13
CA GLU A 370 -5.71 -33.38 8.61
C GLU A 370 -6.46 -32.18 8.06
N LYS A 371 -5.85 -30.98 8.03
CA LYS A 371 -6.47 -29.81 7.38
C LYS A 371 -6.83 -30.11 5.91
N LYS A 372 -5.96 -30.80 5.15
CA LYS A 372 -6.27 -31.26 3.78
C LYS A 372 -7.37 -32.33 3.72
N LYS A 373 -7.46 -33.21 4.72
CA LYS A 373 -8.48 -34.27 4.80
C LYS A 373 -9.88 -33.68 5.04
N ILE A 374 -9.99 -32.73 5.98
CA ILE A 374 -11.21 -31.98 6.29
C ILE A 374 -11.65 -31.15 5.07
N PHE A 375 -10.72 -30.42 4.45
CA PHE A 375 -11.01 -29.59 3.26
C PHE A 375 -11.50 -30.43 2.06
N LYS A 376 -10.90 -31.62 1.82
CA LYS A 376 -11.39 -32.58 0.81
C LYS A 376 -12.79 -33.12 1.15
N LYS A 377 -13.10 -33.40 2.43
CA LYS A 377 -14.42 -33.88 2.86
C LYS A 377 -15.51 -32.85 2.55
N TYR A 378 -15.26 -31.57 2.87
CA TYR A 378 -16.17 -30.45 2.59
C TYR A 378 -16.40 -30.21 1.08
N ILE A 379 -15.34 -30.18 0.26
CA ILE A 379 -15.48 -30.00 -1.20
C ILE A 379 -16.15 -31.22 -1.86
N GLY A 380 -15.87 -32.43 -1.38
CA GLY A 380 -16.51 -33.66 -1.85
C GLY A 380 -18.03 -33.68 -1.64
N MET A 381 -18.52 -33.12 -0.52
CA MET A 381 -19.95 -33.02 -0.25
C MET A 381 -20.67 -32.04 -1.20
N LYS A 382 -20.05 -30.91 -1.56
CA LYS A 382 -20.64 -29.97 -2.53
C LYS A 382 -20.75 -30.53 -3.96
N LYS A 383 -19.93 -31.52 -4.34
CA LYS A 383 -20.05 -32.22 -5.65
C LYS A 383 -21.11 -33.34 -5.66
N LYS A 384 -21.62 -33.77 -4.51
CA LYS A 384 -22.69 -34.80 -4.39
C LYS A 384 -24.10 -34.22 -4.19
N ARG A 385 -24.25 -32.89 -4.21
CA ARG A 385 -25.54 -32.17 -4.09
C ARG A 385 -25.76 -31.24 -5.30
N ARG A 386 -25.56 -31.79 -6.50
CA ARG A 386 -26.01 -31.26 -7.79
C ARG A 386 -26.64 -32.41 -8.56
#